data_AF-A0A382IK75-F1
#
_entry.id   AF-A0A382IK75-F1
#
_cell.length_a   1.000
_cell.length_b   1.000
_cell.length_c   1.000
_cell.angle_alpha   90.00
_cell.angle_beta   90.00
_cell.angle_gamma   90.00
#
_symmetry.space_group_name_H-M   'P 1'
#
loop_
_entity.id
_entity.type
_entity.pdbx_description
1 polymer ?
#
loop_
_entity_poly.entity_id
_entity_poly.type
_entity_poly.pdbx_seq_one_letter_code
_entity_poly.pdbx_strand_id
1 'polypeptide(L)'
;MNTMAGTTWPKVIGGKVTKPSFVIGAGDITEWPTNAAMKGYDALLNERLKFPAYDVLGNHDDGGRAFSPTMINWLKKKHGSLSYTFEKGGVVFIGLWSKFDPKGKPAQPLTKEALTYLKEQLANLPKEKPAIIFTHLCHDAMTNRDELVNTIGKSNVIMVLGGHYHYSSVNQYRGVTFVQLPSPKSKFTEFTVIRITKD
;
A
#
# COMPACT_ATOMS: atom_id res chain seq x y z
N MET A 1 -3.97 16.62 0.72
CA MET A 1 -2.82 16.08 1.49
C MET A 1 -1.89 17.18 2.02
N ASN A 2 -1.33 18.07 1.19
CA ASN A 2 -0.39 19.13 1.60
C ASN A 2 -0.90 20.06 2.73
N THR A 3 -2.21 20.22 2.87
CA THR A 3 -2.87 21.10 3.84
C THR A 3 -3.42 20.36 5.06
N MET A 4 -3.16 19.06 5.20
CA MET A 4 -3.77 18.25 6.26
C MET A 4 -3.23 18.53 7.65
N ALA A 5 -2.00 19.03 7.76
CA ALA A 5 -1.43 19.38 9.06
C ALA A 5 -2.28 20.47 9.74
N GLY A 6 -2.68 20.22 10.98
CA GLY A 6 -3.55 21.12 11.76
C GLY A 6 -5.03 20.78 11.70
N THR A 7 -5.48 19.91 10.80
CA THR A 7 -6.87 19.42 10.77
C THR A 7 -7.19 18.67 12.05
N THR A 8 -8.36 18.91 12.64
CA THR A 8 -8.78 18.24 13.87
C THR A 8 -9.10 16.77 13.59
N TRP A 9 -8.58 15.88 14.43
CA TRP A 9 -8.99 14.46 14.41
C TRP A 9 -10.44 14.31 14.87
N PRO A 10 -11.12 13.18 14.56
CA PRO A 10 -12.37 12.82 15.22
C PRO A 10 -12.24 12.96 16.74
N LYS A 11 -13.31 13.44 17.40
CA LYS A 11 -13.30 13.77 18.83
C LYS A 11 -12.79 12.62 19.71
N VAL A 12 -13.07 11.38 19.32
CA VAL A 12 -12.64 10.15 20.01
C VAL A 12 -11.13 9.91 19.95
N ILE A 13 -10.45 10.39 18.92
CA ILE A 13 -8.99 10.30 18.76
C ILE A 13 -8.29 11.48 19.44
N GLY A 14 -8.92 12.66 19.41
CA GLY A 14 -8.41 13.88 20.01
C GLY A 14 -7.19 14.48 19.31
N GLY A 15 -7.04 15.80 19.45
CA GLY A 15 -5.92 16.56 18.91
C GLY A 15 -6.04 16.88 17.41
N LYS A 16 -4.89 17.13 16.78
CA LYS A 16 -4.79 17.55 15.38
C LYS A 16 -3.83 16.66 14.61
N VAL A 17 -4.05 16.55 13.30
CA VAL A 17 -3.15 15.89 12.36
C VAL A 17 -1.81 16.63 12.38
N THR A 18 -0.73 15.94 12.71
CA THR A 18 0.62 16.49 12.65
C THR A 18 1.10 16.51 11.19
N LYS A 19 2.25 17.15 10.91
CA LYS A 19 2.86 17.13 9.57
C LYS A 19 3.09 15.66 9.14
N PRO A 20 2.49 15.19 8.04
CA PRO A 20 2.70 13.83 7.55
C PRO A 20 4.18 13.54 7.27
N SER A 21 4.62 12.34 7.62
CA SER A 21 5.99 11.87 7.36
C SER A 21 6.21 11.44 5.92
N PHE A 22 5.17 10.89 5.27
CA PHE A 22 5.13 10.40 3.89
C PHE A 22 3.68 10.09 3.48
N VAL A 23 3.49 9.67 2.23
CA VAL A 23 2.23 9.16 1.65
C VAL A 23 2.47 7.76 1.10
N ILE A 24 1.46 6.87 1.18
CA ILE A 24 1.47 5.56 0.52
C ILE A 24 0.42 5.55 -0.61
N GLY A 25 0.81 5.06 -1.78
CA GLY A 25 -0.08 4.66 -2.87
C GLY A 25 -0.23 3.14 -2.92
N ALA A 26 -1.40 2.62 -2.57
CA ALA A 26 -1.66 1.17 -2.52
C ALA A 26 -2.17 0.61 -3.87
N GLY A 27 -1.49 0.95 -4.97
CA GLY A 27 -1.82 0.49 -6.32
C GLY A 27 -2.92 1.27 -7.04
N ASP A 28 -3.15 0.87 -8.29
CA ASP A 28 -3.99 1.56 -9.27
C ASP A 28 -3.67 3.05 -9.37
N ILE A 29 -2.37 3.33 -9.51
CA ILE A 29 -1.83 4.68 -9.69
C ILE A 29 -2.38 5.29 -10.99
N THR A 30 -2.47 4.48 -12.03
CA THR A 30 -2.97 4.84 -13.34
C THR A 30 -4.13 3.93 -13.73
N GLU A 31 -5.18 4.49 -14.33
CA GLU A 31 -6.27 3.69 -14.94
C GLU A 31 -5.74 2.85 -16.11
N TRP A 32 -4.90 3.49 -16.91
CA TRP A 32 -4.17 2.89 -18.02
C TRP A 32 -2.72 3.34 -17.95
N PRO A 33 -1.75 2.42 -18.01
CA PRO A 33 -0.33 2.70 -17.78
C PRO A 33 0.34 3.25 -19.05
N THR A 34 -0.19 4.38 -19.52
CA THR A 34 0.35 5.15 -20.63
C THR A 34 1.53 6.00 -20.15
N ASN A 35 2.44 6.36 -21.07
CA ASN A 35 3.53 7.28 -20.76
C ASN A 35 3.03 8.65 -20.26
N ALA A 36 1.87 9.12 -20.76
CA ALA A 36 1.28 10.38 -20.31
C ALA A 36 0.76 10.30 -18.86
N ALA A 37 0.05 9.21 -18.51
CA ALA A 37 -0.42 8.99 -17.15
C ALA A 37 0.75 8.86 -16.15
N MET A 38 1.77 8.09 -16.51
CA MET A 38 2.98 7.94 -15.70
C MET A 38 3.68 9.29 -15.48
N LYS A 39 3.93 10.07 -16.54
CA LYS A 39 4.56 11.39 -16.43
C LYS A 39 3.73 12.37 -15.59
N GLY A 40 2.41 12.32 -15.73
CA GLY A 40 1.50 13.15 -14.93
C GLY A 40 1.58 12.82 -13.44
N TYR A 41 1.61 11.53 -13.09
CA TYR A 41 1.78 11.11 -11.69
C TYR A 41 3.18 11.46 -11.16
N ASP A 42 4.23 11.22 -11.94
CA ASP A 42 5.60 11.55 -11.57
C ASP A 42 5.79 13.05 -11.31
N ALA A 43 5.24 13.91 -12.18
CA ALA A 43 5.22 15.36 -11.96
C ALA A 43 4.41 15.75 -10.71
N LEU A 44 3.27 15.10 -10.46
CA LEU A 44 2.51 15.34 -9.23
C LEU A 44 3.35 15.04 -7.98
N LEU A 45 4.07 13.93 -7.97
CA LEU A 45 4.92 13.55 -6.83
C LEU A 45 6.10 14.50 -6.65
N ASN A 46 6.77 14.89 -7.74
CA ASN A 46 8.02 15.65 -7.68
C ASN A 46 7.81 17.16 -7.56
N GLU A 47 6.71 17.69 -8.10
CA GLU A 47 6.48 19.14 -8.20
C GLU A 47 5.39 19.65 -7.27
N ARG A 48 4.42 18.79 -6.89
CA ARG A 48 3.23 19.24 -6.15
C ARG A 48 3.13 18.64 -4.75
N LEU A 49 3.46 17.37 -4.56
CA LEU A 49 3.36 16.72 -3.25
C LEU A 49 4.52 17.15 -2.34
N LYS A 50 4.21 17.66 -1.15
CA LYS A 50 5.23 18.15 -0.19
C LYS A 50 5.84 17.04 0.68
N PHE A 51 5.50 15.79 0.41
CA PHE A 51 5.86 14.64 1.24
C PHE A 51 6.43 13.52 0.36
N PRO A 52 7.39 12.73 0.85
CA PRO A 52 7.83 11.52 0.17
C PRO A 52 6.63 10.59 -0.10
N ALA A 53 6.62 9.94 -1.26
CA ALA A 53 5.59 8.98 -1.63
C ALA A 53 6.19 7.60 -1.91
N TYR A 54 5.56 6.57 -1.35
CA TYR A 54 5.92 5.17 -1.51
C TYR A 54 4.74 4.43 -2.11
N ASP A 55 4.94 3.87 -3.30
CA ASP A 55 3.86 3.27 -4.07
C ASP A 55 4.08 1.76 -4.24
N VAL A 56 3.00 1.00 -4.32
CA VAL A 56 2.97 -0.32 -4.95
C VAL A 56 2.08 -0.23 -6.19
N LEU A 57 2.24 -1.16 -7.14
CA LEU A 57 1.38 -1.20 -8.32
C LEU A 57 0.13 -2.04 -8.08
N GLY A 58 -0.97 -1.64 -8.72
CA GLY A 58 -2.22 -2.41 -8.77
C GLY A 58 -2.43 -3.10 -10.12
N ASN A 59 -3.63 -3.65 -10.32
CA ASN A 59 -3.98 -4.39 -11.54
C ASN A 59 -4.14 -3.49 -12.77
N HIS A 60 -4.42 -2.20 -12.59
CA HIS A 60 -4.46 -1.27 -13.71
C HIS A 60 -3.05 -0.87 -14.16
N ASP A 61 -2.08 -0.86 -13.25
CA ASP A 61 -0.73 -0.35 -13.52
C ASP A 61 0.14 -1.27 -14.38
N ASP A 62 -0.11 -2.59 -14.38
CA ASP A 62 0.54 -3.52 -15.31
C ASP A 62 -0.21 -3.66 -16.65
N GLY A 63 -1.33 -2.96 -16.82
CA GLY A 63 -2.15 -2.92 -18.02
C GLY A 63 -3.25 -4.00 -18.06
N GLY A 64 -3.36 -4.86 -17.04
CA GLY A 64 -4.38 -5.89 -16.95
C GLY A 64 -4.40 -6.79 -18.20
N ARG A 65 -5.50 -6.70 -18.98
CA ARG A 65 -5.67 -7.47 -20.23
C ARG A 65 -4.73 -7.06 -21.35
N ALA A 66 -4.29 -5.80 -21.36
CA ALA A 66 -3.39 -5.24 -22.36
C ALA A 66 -2.11 -4.80 -21.65
N PHE A 67 -1.25 -5.78 -21.36
CA PHE A 67 -0.04 -5.59 -20.57
C PHE A 67 0.79 -4.39 -21.06
N SER A 68 1.30 -3.62 -20.10
CA SER A 68 2.22 -2.51 -20.32
C SER A 68 3.30 -2.48 -19.25
N PRO A 69 4.58 -2.40 -19.63
CA PRO A 69 5.68 -2.33 -18.67
C PRO A 69 5.90 -0.92 -18.11
N THR A 70 5.12 0.09 -18.51
CA THR A 70 5.40 1.51 -18.18
C THR A 70 5.52 1.75 -16.69
N MET A 71 4.48 1.41 -15.90
CA MET A 71 4.50 1.65 -14.46
C MET A 71 5.43 0.67 -13.72
N ILE A 72 5.60 -0.55 -14.24
CA ILE A 72 6.59 -1.52 -13.76
C ILE A 72 8.01 -0.95 -13.82
N ASN A 73 8.37 -0.39 -14.97
CA ASN A 73 9.69 0.21 -15.18
C ASN A 73 9.86 1.48 -14.35
N TRP A 74 8.82 2.30 -14.25
CA TRP A 74 8.82 3.49 -13.39
C TRP A 74 9.03 3.12 -11.91
N LEU A 75 8.30 2.14 -11.38
CA LEU A 75 8.42 1.74 -9.97
C LEU A 75 9.79 1.14 -9.68
N LYS A 76 10.29 0.26 -10.56
CA LYS A 76 11.67 -0.28 -10.45
C LYS A 76 12.73 0.82 -10.48
N LYS A 77 12.57 1.84 -11.33
CA LYS A 77 13.49 2.99 -11.35
C LYS A 77 13.44 3.78 -10.04
N LYS A 78 12.24 3.94 -9.45
CA LYS A 78 12.02 4.73 -8.24
C LYS A 78 12.48 4.02 -6.96
N HIS A 79 12.20 2.72 -6.82
CA HIS A 79 12.41 1.96 -5.59
C HIS A 79 13.41 0.80 -5.72
N GLY A 80 13.95 0.55 -6.90
CA GLY A 80 14.88 -0.55 -7.19
C GLY A 80 14.21 -1.90 -7.50
N SER A 81 12.97 -2.10 -7.03
CA SER A 81 12.21 -3.33 -7.20
C SER A 81 10.70 -3.06 -7.13
N LEU A 82 9.88 -4.09 -7.39
CA LEU A 82 8.41 -4.00 -7.30
C LEU A 82 7.87 -4.28 -5.89
N SER A 83 8.58 -5.12 -5.14
CA SER A 83 8.42 -5.28 -3.70
C SER A 83 9.67 -4.76 -3.02
N TYR A 84 9.51 -3.88 -2.03
CA TYR A 84 10.62 -3.19 -1.38
C TYR A 84 10.28 -2.85 0.08
N THR A 85 11.29 -2.55 0.86
CA THR A 85 11.17 -2.22 2.29
C THR A 85 11.79 -0.86 2.55
N PHE A 86 11.18 -0.07 3.43
CA PHE A 86 11.79 1.14 3.99
C PHE A 86 11.46 1.29 5.46
N GLU A 87 12.23 2.10 6.18
CA GLU A 87 11.97 2.41 7.58
C GLU A 87 11.64 3.89 7.77
N LYS A 88 10.64 4.18 8.62
CA LYS A 88 10.34 5.55 9.05
C LYS A 88 9.82 5.54 10.48
N GLY A 89 10.39 6.42 11.32
CA GLY A 89 9.90 6.60 12.70
C GLY A 89 9.99 5.35 13.56
N GLY A 90 10.95 4.46 13.29
CA GLY A 90 11.13 3.20 14.00
C GLY A 90 10.25 2.04 13.52
N VAL A 91 9.36 2.27 12.55
CA VAL A 91 8.46 1.27 11.95
C VAL A 91 8.98 0.87 10.56
N VAL A 92 8.96 -0.43 10.28
CA VAL A 92 9.32 -0.99 8.98
C VAL A 92 8.07 -1.06 8.09
N PHE A 93 8.18 -0.61 6.85
CA PHE A 93 7.12 -0.67 5.85
C PHE A 93 7.54 -1.61 4.74
N ILE A 94 6.74 -2.65 4.49
CA ILE A 94 7.02 -3.69 3.50
C ILE A 94 5.97 -3.59 2.39
N GLY A 95 6.40 -3.06 1.24
CA GLY A 95 5.57 -2.95 0.04
C GLY A 95 5.61 -4.26 -0.74
N LEU A 96 4.44 -4.84 -1.01
CA LEU A 96 4.31 -6.09 -1.74
C LEU A 96 3.57 -5.86 -3.06
N TRP A 97 4.24 -6.18 -4.16
CA TRP A 97 3.61 -6.28 -5.47
C TRP A 97 3.35 -7.73 -5.84
N SER A 98 2.17 -7.97 -6.42
CA SER A 98 1.78 -9.25 -6.99
C SER A 98 1.44 -9.04 -8.47
N LYS A 99 1.94 -9.92 -9.34
CA LYS A 99 1.53 -9.90 -10.74
C LYS A 99 0.04 -10.24 -10.83
N PHE A 100 -0.72 -9.45 -11.60
CA PHE A 100 -2.16 -9.67 -11.71
C PHE A 100 -2.51 -10.69 -12.81
N ASP A 101 -3.63 -11.40 -12.61
CA ASP A 101 -4.17 -12.30 -13.63
C ASP A 101 -4.56 -11.46 -14.85
N PRO A 102 -3.95 -11.67 -16.03
CA PRO A 102 -4.23 -10.89 -17.22
C PRO A 102 -5.69 -11.04 -17.69
N LYS A 103 -6.44 -12.04 -17.20
CA LYS A 103 -7.87 -12.17 -17.47
C LYS A 103 -8.72 -11.15 -16.70
N GLY A 104 -8.12 -10.43 -15.74
CA GLY A 104 -8.76 -9.39 -14.94
C GLY A 104 -9.68 -9.95 -13.86
N LYS A 105 -9.20 -10.95 -13.11
CA LYS A 105 -9.96 -11.44 -11.95
C LYS A 105 -9.88 -10.41 -10.81
N PRO A 106 -11.01 -10.03 -10.20
CA PRO A 106 -11.01 -9.05 -9.12
C PRO A 106 -10.37 -9.62 -7.84
N ALA A 107 -10.60 -10.91 -7.56
CA ALA A 107 -9.97 -11.59 -6.45
C ALA A 107 -8.87 -12.54 -6.94
N GLN A 108 -7.72 -12.49 -6.29
CA GLN A 108 -6.57 -13.33 -6.61
C GLN A 108 -5.64 -13.49 -5.39
N PRO A 109 -4.69 -14.45 -5.43
CA PRO A 109 -3.72 -14.57 -4.35
C PRO A 109 -2.62 -13.50 -4.46
N LEU A 110 -1.98 -13.19 -3.34
CA LEU A 110 -0.62 -12.68 -3.35
C LEU A 110 0.29 -13.73 -3.99
N THR A 111 1.20 -13.32 -4.86
CA THR A 111 2.07 -14.29 -5.53
C THR A 111 3.10 -14.90 -4.58
N LYS A 112 3.64 -16.06 -4.95
CA LYS A 112 4.69 -16.73 -4.16
C LYS A 112 5.92 -15.85 -3.99
N GLU A 113 6.28 -15.07 -5.01
CA GLU A 113 7.40 -14.13 -4.97
C GLU A 113 7.16 -13.03 -3.92
N ALA A 114 5.93 -12.49 -3.85
CA ALA A 114 5.56 -11.47 -2.87
C ALA A 114 5.65 -12.03 -1.43
N LEU A 115 5.11 -13.24 -1.21
CA LEU A 115 5.15 -13.90 0.09
C LEU A 115 6.56 -14.35 0.49
N THR A 116 7.39 -14.75 -0.48
CA THR A 116 8.81 -15.10 -0.24
C THR A 116 9.59 -13.87 0.18
N TYR A 117 9.41 -12.75 -0.54
CA TYR A 117 10.00 -11.47 -0.15
C TYR A 117 9.56 -11.07 1.26
N LEU A 118 8.26 -11.12 1.57
CA LEU A 118 7.76 -10.82 2.92
C LEU A 118 8.43 -11.68 3.99
N LYS A 119 8.51 -13.00 3.77
CA LYS A 119 9.15 -13.94 4.70
C LYS A 119 10.60 -13.57 4.97
N GLU A 120 11.36 -13.25 3.93
CA GLU A 120 12.77 -12.84 4.03
C GLU A 120 12.92 -11.52 4.80
N GLN A 121 12.06 -10.53 4.53
CA GLN A 121 12.11 -9.26 5.24
C GLN A 121 11.81 -9.44 6.73
N LEU A 122 10.73 -10.17 7.07
CA LEU A 122 10.33 -10.41 8.45
C LEU A 122 11.36 -11.24 9.23
N ALA A 123 12.02 -12.22 8.60
CA ALA A 123 13.05 -13.03 9.25
C ALA A 123 14.27 -12.21 9.70
N ASN A 124 14.53 -11.08 9.04
CA ASN A 124 15.64 -10.17 9.36
C ASN A 124 15.27 -9.09 10.39
N LEU A 125 14.01 -8.98 10.79
CA LEU A 125 13.59 -7.98 11.78
C LEU A 125 13.77 -8.50 13.21
N PRO A 126 14.19 -7.64 14.15
CA PRO A 126 14.05 -7.94 15.57
C PRO A 126 12.58 -8.25 15.89
N LYS A 127 12.34 -9.23 16.77
CA LYS A 127 11.00 -9.74 17.09
C LYS A 127 9.98 -8.65 17.44
N GLU A 128 10.41 -7.64 18.21
CA GLU A 128 9.56 -6.54 18.68
C GLU A 128 9.47 -5.38 17.68
N LYS A 129 10.24 -5.40 16.57
CA LYS A 129 10.26 -4.32 15.58
C LYS A 129 8.90 -4.25 14.87
N PRO A 130 8.13 -3.15 15.01
CA PRO A 130 6.83 -3.05 14.37
C PRO A 130 6.98 -2.95 12.85
N ALA A 131 6.15 -3.69 12.14
CA ALA A 131 6.07 -3.69 10.68
C ALA A 131 4.64 -3.41 10.19
N ILE A 132 4.54 -2.70 9.08
CA ILE A 132 3.30 -2.50 8.32
C ILE A 132 3.51 -3.04 6.92
N ILE A 133 2.60 -3.89 6.48
CA ILE A 133 2.58 -4.38 5.10
C ILE A 133 1.66 -3.47 4.31
N PHE A 134 2.02 -3.12 3.08
CA PHE A 134 1.10 -2.48 2.15
C PHE A 134 1.18 -3.16 0.79
N THR A 135 0.01 -3.45 0.24
CA THR A 135 -0.16 -4.11 -1.06
C THR A 135 -1.40 -3.55 -1.74
N HIS A 136 -1.63 -3.89 -3.00
CA HIS A 136 -2.83 -3.45 -3.69
C HIS A 136 -4.08 -4.24 -3.27
N LEU A 137 -3.96 -5.56 -3.09
CA LEU A 137 -5.09 -6.41 -2.73
C LEU A 137 -5.56 -6.15 -1.30
N CYS A 138 -6.83 -5.76 -1.15
CA CYS A 138 -7.46 -5.67 0.16
C CYS A 138 -7.83 -7.05 0.73
N HIS A 139 -8.31 -7.05 1.97
CA HIS A 139 -8.82 -8.24 2.65
C HIS A 139 -9.80 -9.02 1.77
N ASP A 140 -10.80 -8.35 1.19
CA ASP A 140 -11.88 -8.99 0.45
C ASP A 140 -11.45 -9.54 -0.92
N ALA A 141 -10.41 -8.96 -1.54
CA ALA A 141 -9.87 -9.39 -2.83
C ALA A 141 -8.81 -10.48 -2.73
N MET A 142 -8.14 -10.60 -1.58
CA MET A 142 -7.04 -11.54 -1.39
C MET A 142 -7.55 -12.96 -1.13
N THR A 143 -7.26 -13.90 -2.03
CA THR A 143 -7.78 -15.28 -1.90
C THR A 143 -6.93 -16.19 -1.02
N ASN A 144 -5.69 -15.81 -0.69
CA ASN A 144 -4.76 -16.58 0.16
C ASN A 144 -4.39 -15.85 1.46
N ARG A 145 -5.37 -15.23 2.13
CA ARG A 145 -5.16 -14.55 3.42
C ARG A 145 -4.52 -15.45 4.48
N ASP A 146 -4.90 -16.72 4.51
CA ASP A 146 -4.30 -17.69 5.43
C ASP A 146 -2.80 -17.84 5.20
N GLU A 147 -2.37 -17.86 3.93
CA GLU A 147 -0.96 -17.94 3.58
C GLU A 147 -0.21 -16.68 4.03
N LEU A 148 -0.78 -15.48 3.78
CA LEU A 148 -0.22 -14.22 4.27
C LEU A 148 -0.07 -14.23 5.80
N VAL A 149 -1.12 -14.58 6.55
CA VAL A 149 -1.08 -14.62 8.02
C VAL A 149 -0.06 -15.66 8.50
N ASN A 150 0.02 -16.82 7.85
CA ASN A 150 1.02 -17.83 8.18
C ASN A 150 2.45 -17.34 7.90
N THR A 151 2.67 -16.56 6.84
CA THR A 151 3.95 -15.91 6.54
C THR A 151 4.31 -14.85 7.57
N ILE A 152 3.34 -14.06 8.04
CA ILE A 152 3.52 -13.09 9.14
C ILE A 152 3.99 -13.81 10.41
N GLY A 153 3.36 -14.94 10.74
CA GLY A 153 3.74 -15.79 11.86
C GLY A 153 3.74 -15.04 13.19
N LYS A 154 4.89 -15.04 13.89
CA LYS A 154 5.07 -14.38 15.20
C LYS A 154 5.68 -12.97 15.10
N SER A 155 5.83 -12.44 13.89
CA SER A 155 6.42 -11.11 13.67
C SER A 155 5.47 -10.02 14.14
N ASN A 156 5.99 -8.89 14.61
CA ASN A 156 5.19 -7.75 15.07
C ASN A 156 4.61 -6.94 13.89
N VAL A 157 3.75 -7.56 13.07
CA VAL A 157 3.01 -6.88 12.01
C VAL A 157 1.74 -6.28 12.59
N ILE A 158 1.71 -4.96 12.72
CA ILE A 158 0.61 -4.24 13.39
C ILE A 158 -0.57 -3.96 12.46
N MET A 159 -0.34 -3.95 11.15
CA MET A 159 -1.39 -3.66 10.15
C MET A 159 -0.98 -4.09 8.73
N VAL A 160 -1.97 -4.48 7.94
CA VAL A 160 -1.87 -4.68 6.48
C VAL A 160 -2.77 -3.66 5.78
N LEU A 161 -2.17 -2.85 4.90
CA LEU A 161 -2.87 -1.86 4.07
C LEU A 161 -3.16 -2.46 2.68
N GLY A 162 -4.40 -2.27 2.20
CA GLY A 162 -4.85 -2.70 0.88
C GLY A 162 -5.74 -1.67 0.19
N GLY A 163 -5.95 -1.79 -1.12
CA GLY A 163 -6.80 -0.92 -1.94
C GLY A 163 -7.84 -1.71 -2.74
N HIS A 164 -7.83 -1.56 -4.06
CA HIS A 164 -8.61 -2.32 -5.05
C HIS A 164 -10.13 -2.10 -5.10
N TYR A 165 -10.87 -2.22 -3.99
CA TYR A 165 -12.34 -2.15 -4.01
C TYR A 165 -12.94 -0.76 -3.73
N HIS A 166 -12.12 0.28 -3.65
CA HIS A 166 -12.58 1.67 -3.74
C HIS A 166 -13.49 2.16 -2.59
N TYR A 167 -13.52 1.44 -1.45
CA TYR A 167 -14.15 1.87 -0.19
C TYR A 167 -13.20 1.73 1.00
N SER A 168 -13.52 2.39 2.11
CA SER A 168 -12.78 2.25 3.36
C SER A 168 -13.37 1.13 4.21
N SER A 169 -12.53 0.23 4.73
CA SER A 169 -12.95 -0.79 5.70
C SER A 169 -11.80 -1.16 6.64
N VAL A 170 -12.16 -1.63 7.83
CA VAL A 170 -11.22 -2.23 8.78
C VAL A 170 -11.73 -3.62 9.10
N ASN A 171 -10.89 -4.62 8.86
CA ASN A 171 -11.20 -6.02 9.09
C ASN A 171 -10.18 -6.63 10.04
N GLN A 172 -10.63 -7.54 10.90
CA GLN A 172 -9.76 -8.35 11.76
C GLN A 172 -9.77 -9.78 11.23
N TYR A 173 -8.59 -10.34 11.00
CA TYR A 173 -8.49 -11.72 10.52
C TYR A 173 -7.32 -12.44 11.17
N ARG A 174 -7.64 -13.48 11.96
CA ARG A 174 -6.66 -14.32 12.67
C ARG A 174 -5.62 -13.49 13.45
N GLY A 175 -6.07 -12.40 14.09
CA GLY A 175 -5.24 -11.51 14.91
C GLY A 175 -4.47 -10.44 14.14
N VAL A 176 -4.66 -10.32 12.82
CA VAL A 176 -4.07 -9.27 11.98
C VAL A 176 -5.12 -8.26 11.56
N THR A 177 -4.80 -6.97 11.74
CA THR A 177 -5.64 -5.85 11.27
C THR A 177 -5.40 -5.59 9.79
N PHE A 178 -6.46 -5.64 8.98
CA PHE A 178 -6.46 -5.21 7.59
C PHE A 178 -7.21 -3.89 7.47
N VAL A 179 -6.60 -2.91 6.81
CA VAL A 179 -7.22 -1.62 6.51
C VAL A 179 -7.27 -1.46 5.00
N GLN A 180 -8.49 -1.42 4.46
CA GLN A 180 -8.72 -1.05 3.08
C GLN A 180 -8.79 0.47 2.97
N LEU A 181 -7.96 1.02 2.08
CA LEU A 181 -7.90 2.43 1.75
C LEU A 181 -8.94 2.74 0.67
N PRO A 182 -9.61 3.92 0.74
CA PRO A 182 -10.54 4.35 -0.30
C PRO A 182 -9.77 4.71 -1.57
N SER A 183 -10.49 4.84 -2.68
CA SER A 183 -9.94 5.42 -3.90
C SER A 183 -10.25 6.93 -3.96
N PRO A 184 -9.29 7.79 -4.30
CA PRO A 184 -9.57 9.20 -4.54
C PRO A 184 -10.44 9.41 -5.80
N LYS A 185 -10.50 8.41 -6.69
CA LYS A 185 -11.35 8.38 -7.90
C LYS A 185 -12.57 7.48 -7.65
N SER A 186 -13.42 7.90 -6.72
CA SER A 186 -14.68 7.25 -6.36
C SER A 186 -15.81 8.28 -6.27
N LYS A 187 -17.03 7.82 -5.95
CA LYS A 187 -18.18 8.70 -5.64
C LYS A 187 -17.83 9.78 -4.60
N PHE A 188 -16.95 9.45 -3.67
CA PHE A 188 -16.37 10.37 -2.70
C PHE A 188 -14.85 10.40 -2.91
N THR A 189 -14.27 11.60 -2.97
CA THR A 189 -12.81 11.78 -3.06
C THR A 189 -12.23 11.78 -1.65
N GLU A 190 -11.71 10.63 -1.24
CA GLU A 190 -11.25 10.41 0.13
C GLU A 190 -9.85 9.80 0.14
N PHE A 191 -9.18 9.94 1.28
CA PHE A 191 -7.93 9.27 1.60
C PHE A 191 -7.87 9.06 3.12
N THR A 192 -7.13 8.06 3.55
CA THR A 192 -6.98 7.74 4.98
C THR A 192 -5.75 8.44 5.55
N VAL A 193 -5.89 9.07 6.72
CA VAL A 193 -4.75 9.55 7.51
C VAL A 193 -4.51 8.57 8.66
N ILE A 194 -3.29 8.03 8.74
CA ILE A 194 -2.89 7.07 9.76
C ILE A 194 -1.95 7.76 10.74
N ARG A 195 -2.27 7.63 12.04
CA ARG A 195 -1.39 8.04 13.14
C ARG A 195 -0.90 6.77 13.83
N ILE A 196 0.42 6.56 13.85
CA ILE A 196 1.06 5.46 14.57
C ILE A 196 1.64 6.03 15.86
N THR A 197 1.26 5.45 16.99
CA THR A 197 1.70 5.85 18.32
C THR A 197 2.42 4.68 19.00
N LYS A 198 2.96 4.90 20.21
CA LYS A 198 3.74 3.87 20.94
C LYS A 198 2.85 2.90 21.72
N ASP A 199 1.60 3.28 21.96
CA ASP A 199 0.57 2.57 22.72
C ASP A 199 -0.32 1.70 21.83
#